data_AF-A0A0L8BSH0-F1
#
_entry.id   AF-A0A0L8BSH0-F1
#
_cell.length_a   1.000
_cell.length_b   1.000
_cell.length_c   1.000
_cell.angle_alpha   90.00
_cell.angle_beta   90.00
_cell.angle_gamma   90.00
#
_symmetry.space_group_name_H-M   'P 1'
#
loop_
_entity.id
_entity.type
_entity.pdbx_description
1 polymer ?
#
loop_
_entity_poly.entity_id
_entity_poly.type
_entity_poly.pdbx_seq_one_letter_code
_entity_poly.pdbx_strand_id
1 'polypeptide(L)'
;MPIFAKRRMFVHMSTMNISLPDYLKSFVDEQVAGRGYGTSSEYIRELIRRDQDRLTLRRLLLDGASSAQTEPADADYFTTLRDRVRGR
;
A
#
# COMPACT_ATOMS: atom_id res chain seq x y z
N MET A 1 -38.78 14.77 11.04
CA MET A 1 -38.06 13.52 10.72
C MET A 1 -36.88 13.87 9.82
N PRO A 2 -35.63 13.87 10.29
CA PRO A 2 -34.51 14.32 9.47
C PRO A 2 -34.08 13.21 8.50
N ILE A 3 -33.92 13.61 7.24
CA ILE A 3 -33.51 12.77 6.12
C ILE A 3 -31.97 12.64 6.19
N PHE A 4 -31.47 11.50 6.67
CA PHE A 4 -30.05 11.15 6.57
C PHE A 4 -29.75 10.63 5.16
N ALA A 5 -29.38 11.53 4.24
CA ALA A 5 -28.84 11.13 2.94
C ALA A 5 -27.44 10.55 3.14
N LYS A 6 -27.30 9.22 3.07
CA LYS A 6 -25.99 8.54 3.01
C LYS A 6 -25.25 9.04 1.77
N ARG A 7 -24.12 9.72 1.94
CA ARG A 7 -23.19 10.04 0.85
C ARG A 7 -22.77 8.71 0.20
N ARG A 8 -23.32 8.43 -0.98
CA ARG A 8 -22.79 7.37 -1.85
C ARG A 8 -21.42 7.85 -2.31
N MET A 9 -20.37 7.25 -1.76
CA MET A 9 -19.00 7.49 -2.22
C MET A 9 -18.88 6.84 -3.61
N PHE A 10 -19.25 7.60 -4.65
CA PHE A 10 -18.95 7.23 -6.02
C PHE A 10 -17.42 7.23 -6.15
N VAL A 11 -16.82 6.06 -6.25
CA VAL A 11 -15.42 5.97 -6.64
C VAL A 11 -15.36 6.34 -8.12
N HIS A 12 -14.93 7.56 -8.41
CA HIS A 12 -14.78 8.03 -9.79
C HIS A 12 -13.62 7.26 -10.42
N MET A 13 -13.92 6.39 -11.39
CA MET A 13 -12.92 5.67 -12.16
C MET A 13 -12.44 6.58 -13.29
N SER A 14 -11.30 7.24 -13.09
CA SER A 14 -10.60 7.89 -14.18
C SER A 14 -9.97 6.85 -15.09
N THR A 15 -10.30 6.88 -16.39
CA THR A 15 -9.74 5.98 -17.39
C THR A 15 -8.36 6.46 -17.84
N MET A 16 -7.40 5.54 -17.97
CA MET A 16 -6.07 5.81 -18.52
C MET A 16 -5.79 4.82 -19.65
N ASN A 17 -5.60 5.31 -20.86
CA ASN A 17 -5.22 4.49 -22.03
C ASN A 17 -3.70 4.35 -22.08
N ILE A 18 -3.20 3.14 -22.28
CA ILE A 18 -1.77 2.82 -22.31
C ILE A 18 -1.51 1.93 -23.52
N SER A 19 -0.54 2.32 -24.35
CA SER A 19 -0.03 1.47 -25.44
C SER A 19 1.14 0.63 -24.92
N LEU A 20 1.09 -0.68 -25.14
CA LEU A 20 2.13 -1.61 -24.73
C LEU A 20 2.69 -2.32 -25.97
N PRO A 21 4.01 -2.56 -26.06
CA PRO A 21 4.59 -3.50 -27.00
C PRO A 21 3.99 -4.91 -26.84
N ASP A 22 3.97 -5.69 -27.91
CA ASP A 22 3.32 -7.01 -27.95
C ASP A 22 3.79 -7.96 -26.84
N TYR A 23 5.08 -7.91 -26.49
CA TYR A 23 5.63 -8.75 -25.42
C TYR A 23 5.06 -8.39 -24.04
N LEU A 24 4.86 -7.10 -23.74
CA LEU A 24 4.25 -6.66 -22.49
C LEU A 24 2.76 -6.98 -22.47
N LYS A 25 2.08 -6.83 -23.60
CA LYS A 25 0.67 -7.22 -23.71
C LYS A 25 0.50 -8.71 -23.40
N SER A 26 1.30 -9.56 -24.04
CA SER A 26 1.26 -11.02 -23.84
C SER A 26 1.52 -11.40 -22.38
N PHE A 27 2.52 -10.77 -21.75
CA PHE A 27 2.78 -10.96 -20.34
C PHE A 27 1.58 -10.59 -19.45
N VAL A 28 0.94 -9.44 -19.71
CA VAL A 28 -0.25 -9.02 -18.95
C VAL A 28 -1.41 -10.00 -19.15
N ASP A 29 -1.63 -10.47 -20.38
CA ASP A 29 -2.69 -11.44 -20.69
C ASP A 29 -2.48 -12.77 -19.93
N GLU A 30 -1.24 -13.26 -19.83
CA GLU A 30 -0.90 -14.44 -19.02
C GLU A 30 -1.18 -14.22 -17.53
N GLN A 31 -0.89 -13.03 -16.99
CA GLN A 31 -1.20 -12.73 -15.59
C GLN A 31 -2.71 -12.69 -15.35
N VAL A 32 -3.49 -12.15 -16.29
CA VAL A 32 -4.95 -12.12 -16.23
C VAL A 32 -5.51 -13.55 -16.22
N ALA A 33 -5.05 -14.39 -17.14
CA ALA A 33 -5.49 -15.79 -17.23
C ALA A 33 -5.08 -16.64 -16.02
N GLY A 34 -3.87 -16.45 -15.50
CA GLY A 34 -3.28 -17.33 -14.48
C GLY A 34 -3.54 -16.91 -13.02
N ARG A 35 -3.82 -15.63 -12.74
CA ARG A 35 -3.91 -15.11 -11.36
C ARG A 35 -5.29 -14.58 -10.98
N GLY A 36 -6.31 -14.84 -11.79
CA GLY A 36 -7.71 -14.51 -11.48
C GLY A 36 -8.05 -13.02 -11.59
N TYR A 37 -7.27 -12.24 -12.34
CA TYR A 37 -7.69 -10.87 -12.68
C TYR A 37 -8.75 -10.95 -13.77
N GLY A 38 -9.78 -10.11 -13.70
CA GLY A 38 -10.85 -10.06 -14.71
C GLY A 38 -10.48 -9.25 -15.95
N THR A 39 -9.51 -8.34 -15.86
CA THR A 39 -9.07 -7.50 -16.99
C THR A 39 -7.60 -7.08 -16.88
N SER A 40 -6.99 -6.71 -18.01
CA SER A 40 -5.65 -6.12 -18.05
C SER A 40 -5.56 -4.84 -17.20
N SER A 41 -6.59 -3.99 -17.22
CA SER A 41 -6.63 -2.76 -16.40
C SER A 41 -6.65 -3.05 -14.90
N GLU A 42 -7.21 -4.19 -14.48
CA GLU A 42 -7.19 -4.61 -13.08
C GLU A 42 -5.78 -5.04 -12.65
N TYR A 43 -5.11 -5.85 -13.47
CA TYR A 43 -3.73 -6.23 -13.22
C TYR A 43 -2.81 -5.01 -13.12
N ILE A 44 -2.94 -4.06 -14.05
CA ILE A 44 -2.14 -2.83 -14.05
C ILE A 44 -2.44 -1.96 -12.82
N ARG A 45 -3.71 -1.82 -12.41
CA ARG A 45 -4.06 -1.09 -11.17
C ARG A 45 -3.40 -1.71 -9.94
N GLU A 46 -3.41 -3.03 -9.85
CA GLU A 46 -2.77 -3.75 -8.76
C GLU A 46 -1.24 -3.61 -8.79
N LEU A 47 -0.63 -3.66 -9.98
CA LEU A 47 0.80 -3.43 -10.15
C LEU A 47 1.21 -2.04 -9.67
N ILE A 48 0.42 -1.00 -10.00
CA ILE A 48 0.66 0.38 -9.55
C ILE A 48 0.57 0.48 -8.02
N ARG A 49 -0.42 -0.17 -7.38
CA ARG A 49 -0.52 -0.16 -5.91
C ARG A 49 0.71 -0.78 -5.25
N ARG A 50 1.16 -1.93 -5.75
CA ARG A 50 2.36 -2.60 -5.22
C ARG A 50 3.61 -1.74 -5.39
N ASP A 51 3.71 -1.00 -6.49
CA ASP A 51 4.81 -0.06 -6.69
C ASP A 51 4.74 1.12 -5.71
N GLN A 52 3.54 1.69 -5.49
CA GLN A 52 3.32 2.72 -4.48
C GLN A 52 3.68 2.25 -3.06
N ASP A 53 3.30 1.02 -2.69
CA ASP A 53 3.64 0.43 -1.40
C ASP A 53 5.16 0.27 -1.24
N ARG A 54 5.85 -0.18 -2.30
CA ARG A 54 7.32 -0.30 -2.30
C ARG A 54 8.01 1.04 -2.15
N LEU A 55 7.54 2.06 -2.87
CA LEU A 55 8.08 3.42 -2.75
C LEU A 55 7.83 4.01 -1.36
N THR A 56 6.65 3.76 -0.79
CA THR A 56 6.29 4.18 0.57
C THR A 56 7.19 3.50 1.60
N LEU A 57 7.38 2.19 1.51
CA LEU A 57 8.28 1.46 2.39
C LEU A 57 9.72 1.97 2.27
N ARG A 58 10.22 2.16 1.04
CA ARG A 58 11.56 2.71 0.81
C ARG A 58 11.73 4.08 1.47
N ARG A 59 10.74 4.96 1.32
CA ARG A 59 10.74 6.26 1.97
C ARG A 59 10.81 6.13 3.49
N LEU A 60 9.97 5.29 4.10
CA LEU A 60 9.97 5.07 5.56
C LEU A 60 11.31 4.53 6.08
N LEU A 61 11.94 3.63 5.33
CA LEU A 61 13.27 3.11 5.68
C LEU A 61 14.35 4.21 5.64
N LEU A 62 14.31 5.08 4.62
CA LEU A 62 15.24 6.21 4.52
C LEU A 62 14.98 7.26 5.61
N ASP A 63 13.72 7.57 5.90
CA ASP A 63 13.32 8.47 6.98
C ASP A 63 13.80 7.91 8.33
N GLY A 64 13.64 6.60 8.57
CA GLY A 64 14.13 5.92 9.77
C GLY A 64 15.66 5.89 9.87
N ALA A 65 16.36 5.58 8.77
CA ALA A 65 17.83 5.58 8.73
C ALA A 65 18.44 6.98 8.93
N SER A 66 17.71 8.03 8.52
CA SER A 66 18.12 9.43 8.72
C SER A 66 17.72 9.98 10.09
N SER A 67 16.92 9.24 10.87
CA SER A 67 16.51 9.67 12.20
C SER A 67 17.65 9.56 13.21
N ALA A 68 17.57 10.35 14.29
CA ALA A 68 18.55 10.26 15.36
C ALA A 68 18.55 8.85 15.96
N GLN A 69 19.74 8.27 16.13
CA GLN A 69 19.87 7.01 16.84
C GLN A 69 19.38 7.19 18.28
N THR A 70 18.61 6.22 18.76
CA THR A 70 18.13 6.16 20.13
C THR A 70 18.86 5.04 20.87
N GLU A 71 18.71 5.00 22.19
CA GLU A 71 19.25 3.92 23.01
C GLU A 71 18.76 2.55 22.49
N PRO A 72 19.58 1.49 22.61
CA PRO A 72 19.19 0.15 22.20
C PRO A 72 17.83 -0.27 22.77
N ALA A 73 16.96 -0.80 21.91
CA ALA A 73 15.68 -1.36 22.33
C ALA A 73 15.89 -2.77 22.95
N ASP A 74 16.46 -2.80 24.15
CA ASP A 74 16.74 -4.02 24.92
C ASP A 74 15.58 -4.45 25.83
N ALA A 75 15.79 -5.50 26.63
CA ALA A 75 14.76 -6.03 27.51
C ALA A 75 14.30 -5.03 28.58
N ASP A 76 15.20 -4.17 29.06
CA ASP A 76 14.92 -3.19 30.11
C ASP A 76 14.13 -2.00 29.55
N TYR A 77 14.45 -1.59 28.32
CA TYR A 77 13.65 -0.63 27.54
C TYR A 77 12.18 -1.08 27.45
N PHE A 78 11.93 -2.33 27.01
CA PHE A 78 10.56 -2.84 26.87
C PHE A 78 9.86 -3.10 28.22
N THR A 79 10.60 -3.40 29.28
CA THR A 79 10.03 -3.55 30.63
C THR A 79 9.56 -2.20 31.15
N THR A 80 10.43 -1.18 31.08
CA THR A 80 10.12 0.21 31.46
C THR A 80 8.93 0.77 30.66
N LEU A 81 8.88 0.48 29.35
CA LEU A 81 7.77 0.91 28.50
C LEU A 81 6.42 0.31 28.95
N ARG A 82 6.42 -0.98 29.30
CA ARG A 82 5.21 -1.69 29.74
C ARG A 82 4.76 -1.24 31.13
N ASP A 83 5.69 -0.99 32.04
CA ASP A 83 5.36 -0.48 33.38
C ASP A 83 4.76 0.92 33.29
N ARG A 84 5.32 1.79 32.44
CA ARG A 84 4.76 3.12 32.16
C ARG A 84 3.32 3.05 31.61
N VAL A 85 3.04 2.15 30.66
CA VAL A 85 1.68 1.96 30.11
C VAL A 85 0.71 1.42 31.18
N ARG A 86 1.22 0.62 32.12
CA ARG A 86 0.45 0.07 33.25
C ARG A 86 0.31 1.06 34.42
N GLY A 87 0.92 2.24 34.34
CA GLY A 87 0.90 3.24 35.41
C GLY A 87 1.69 2.84 36.66
N ARG A 88 2.69 1.97 36.52
CA ARG A 88 3.66 1.64 37.58
C ARG A 88 4.94 2.45 37.42
#